data_AF-A0A3M5D926-F1
#
_entry.id   AF-A0A3M5D926-F1
#
_cell.length_a   1.000
_cell.length_b   1.000
_cell.length_c   1.000
_cell.angle_alpha   90.00
_cell.angle_beta   90.00
_cell.angle_gamma   90.00
#
_symmetry.space_group_name_H-M   'P 1'
#
loop_
_entity.id
_entity.type
_entity.pdbx_description
1 polymer ?
#
loop_
_entity_poly.entity_id
_entity_poly.type
_entity_poly.pdbx_seq_one_letter_code
_entity_poly.pdbx_strand_id
1 'polypeptide(L)'
;FERGGTKVLPGLAESWDVSDDGKTYTFHLRKGVKFHSTDYFKPTREFNADDVLFTFERMLDKDHPFRKAYPTEFPYFTDMGLDKNIARVEKLDE
;
A
#
# COMPACT_ATOMS: atom_id res chain seq x y z
N PHE A 1 -4.84 13.04 -8.70
CA PHE A 1 -5.07 14.45 -8.38
C PHE A 1 -6.13 15.02 -9.29
N GLU A 2 -6.87 16.03 -8.82
CA GLU A 2 -7.75 16.81 -9.69
C GLU A 2 -6.97 17.33 -10.90
N ARG A 3 -7.56 17.27 -12.10
CA ARG A 3 -6.86 17.64 -13.33
C ARG A 3 -6.47 19.12 -13.26
N GLY A 4 -5.17 19.39 -13.21
CA GLY A 4 -4.64 20.75 -13.09
C GLY A 4 -4.50 21.26 -11.64
N GLY A 5 -4.72 20.42 -10.63
CA GLY A 5 -4.57 20.78 -9.21
C GLY A 5 -3.76 19.76 -8.41
N THR A 6 -3.53 20.08 -7.13
CA THR A 6 -2.81 19.23 -6.16
C THR A 6 -3.74 18.54 -5.17
N LYS A 7 -5.06 18.72 -5.34
CA LYS A 7 -6.05 18.05 -4.51
C LYS A 7 -5.99 16.54 -4.73
N VAL A 8 -5.73 15.80 -3.65
CA VAL A 8 -5.73 14.34 -3.64
C VAL A 8 -7.15 13.86 -3.93
N LEU A 9 -7.27 12.84 -4.77
CA LEU A 9 -8.54 12.20 -5.10
C LEU A 9 -8.48 10.72 -4.69
N PRO A 10 -9.64 10.12 -4.38
CA PRO A 10 -9.73 8.68 -4.13
C PRO A 10 -9.12 7.85 -5.26
N GLY A 11 -8.49 6.74 -4.89
CA GLY A 11 -7.89 5.77 -5.80
C GLY A 11 -8.35 4.37 -5.44
N LEU A 12 -7.39 3.52 -5.02
CA LEU A 12 -7.67 2.21 -4.41
C LEU A 12 -8.25 2.34 -3.01
N ALA A 13 -7.86 3.37 -2.25
CA ALA A 13 -8.63 3.82 -1.09
C ALA A 13 -9.73 4.77 -1.56
N GLU A 14 -10.98 4.48 -1.19
CA GLU A 14 -12.13 5.32 -1.52
C GLU A 14 -12.26 6.53 -0.58
N SER A 15 -11.80 6.37 0.66
CA SER A 15 -11.70 7.41 1.67
C SER A 15 -10.61 7.04 2.70
N TRP A 16 -10.29 7.99 3.58
CA TRP A 16 -9.39 7.76 4.70
C TRP A 16 -9.75 8.66 5.88
N ASP A 17 -9.54 8.14 7.08
CA ASP A 17 -9.65 8.87 8.33
C ASP A 17 -8.26 9.13 8.91
N VAL A 18 -8.09 10.27 9.57
CA VAL A 18 -6.86 10.65 10.24
C VAL A 18 -7.16 10.84 11.72
N SER A 19 -6.39 10.21 12.60
CA SER A 19 -6.52 10.39 14.05
C SER A 19 -6.26 11.85 14.47
N ASP A 20 -6.79 12.23 15.63
CA ASP A 20 -6.64 13.59 16.17
C ASP A 20 -5.17 14.00 16.36
N ASP A 21 -4.28 13.04 16.64
CA ASP A 21 -2.84 13.26 16.80
C ASP A 21 -2.06 13.24 15.47
N GLY A 22 -2.75 12.96 14.35
CA GLY A 22 -2.18 12.92 13.01
C GLY A 22 -1.24 11.74 12.73
N LYS A 23 -1.19 10.72 13.59
CA LYS A 23 -0.24 9.60 13.50
C LYS A 23 -0.84 8.30 13.00
N THR A 24 -2.17 8.20 12.94
CA THR A 24 -2.88 7.02 12.44
C THR A 24 -3.74 7.44 11.26
N TYR A 25 -3.51 6.75 10.13
CA TYR A 25 -4.30 6.90 8.92
C TYR A 25 -5.02 5.57 8.68
N THR A 26 -6.35 5.62 8.62
CA THR A 26 -7.18 4.44 8.31
C THR A 26 -7.68 4.60 6.89
N PHE A 27 -7.34 3.66 6.00
CA PHE A 27 -7.76 3.69 4.60
C PHE A 27 -8.91 2.72 4.36
N HIS A 28 -10.00 3.21 3.78
CA HIS A 28 -11.14 2.39 3.37
C HIS A 28 -10.92 1.94 1.93
N LEU A 29 -10.77 0.64 1.71
CA LEU A 29 -10.39 0.09 0.42
C LEU A 29 -11.59 -0.15 -0.50
N ARG A 30 -11.45 0.24 -1.76
CA ARG A 30 -12.44 0.02 -2.81
C ARG A 30 -12.63 -1.48 -3.04
N LYS A 31 -13.87 -1.96 -2.90
CA LYS A 31 -14.27 -3.34 -3.21
C LYS A 31 -14.49 -3.54 -4.73
N GLY A 32 -14.46 -4.79 -5.22
CA GLY A 32 -14.68 -5.09 -6.65
C GLY A 32 -13.48 -4.86 -7.56
N VAL A 33 -12.30 -4.54 -7.00
CA VAL A 33 -11.10 -4.22 -7.79
C VAL A 33 -10.39 -5.49 -8.20
N LYS A 34 -10.25 -5.70 -9.51
CA LYS A 34 -9.63 -6.90 -10.08
C LYS A 34 -8.17 -6.65 -10.43
N PHE A 35 -7.32 -7.62 -10.11
CA PHE A 35 -5.98 -7.68 -10.66
C PHE A 35 -6.01 -8.04 -12.15
N HIS A 36 -4.94 -7.68 -12.85
CA HIS A 36 -4.76 -8.08 -14.25
C HIS A 36 -4.65 -9.61 -14.37
N SER A 37 -5.26 -10.15 -15.43
CA SER A 37 -5.09 -11.54 -15.83
C SER A 37 -4.09 -11.62 -16.98
N THR A 38 -3.00 -12.37 -16.79
CA THR A 38 -1.97 -12.62 -17.81
C THR A 38 -1.83 -14.13 -18.04
N ASP A 39 -1.02 -14.56 -19.01
CA ASP A 39 -0.83 -16.00 -19.27
C ASP A 39 -0.12 -16.73 -18.12
N TYR A 40 0.65 -16.01 -17.32
CA TYR A 40 1.42 -16.53 -16.18
C TYR A 40 0.83 -16.16 -14.81
N PHE A 41 -0.25 -15.39 -14.76
CA PHE A 41 -0.91 -15.01 -13.51
C PHE A 41 -2.43 -14.91 -13.70
N LYS A 42 -3.17 -15.76 -12.98
CA LYS A 42 -4.63 -15.73 -12.92
C LYS A 42 -5.06 -15.46 -11.48
N PRO A 43 -5.56 -14.25 -11.15
CA PRO A 43 -5.99 -13.94 -9.80
C PRO A 43 -7.21 -14.76 -9.41
N THR A 44 -7.22 -15.26 -8.18
CA THR A 44 -8.33 -16.04 -7.59
C THR A 44 -9.21 -15.23 -6.65
N ARG A 45 -8.76 -14.02 -6.28
CA ARG A 45 -9.48 -13.06 -5.45
C ARG A 45 -9.33 -11.64 -5.98
N GLU A 46 -10.16 -10.75 -5.46
CA GLU A 46 -10.07 -9.30 -5.68
C GLU A 46 -9.02 -8.66 -4.76
N PHE A 47 -8.69 -7.40 -5.03
CA PHE A 47 -7.83 -6.56 -4.20
C PHE A 47 -8.42 -6.38 -2.80
N ASN A 48 -7.58 -6.54 -1.78
CA ASN A 48 -7.93 -6.39 -0.37
C ASN A 48 -6.77 -5.83 0.47
N ALA A 49 -6.93 -5.79 1.79
CA ALA A 49 -5.94 -5.25 2.71
C ALA A 49 -4.61 -6.03 2.71
N ASP A 50 -4.63 -7.33 2.40
CA ASP A 50 -3.42 -8.16 2.37
C ASP A 50 -2.44 -7.69 1.28
N ASP A 51 -2.96 -7.15 0.17
CA ASP A 51 -2.14 -6.63 -0.93
C ASP A 51 -1.43 -5.32 -0.57
N VAL A 52 -2.11 -4.48 0.22
CA VAL A 52 -1.53 -3.24 0.75
C VAL A 52 -0.44 -3.58 1.76
N LEU A 53 -0.76 -4.48 2.70
CA LEU A 53 0.18 -4.94 3.72
C LEU A 53 1.44 -5.52 3.08
N PHE A 54 1.29 -6.47 2.15
CA PHE A 54 2.41 -7.06 1.41
C PHE A 54 3.28 -6.00 0.72
N THR A 55 2.66 -5.01 0.07
CA THR A 55 3.39 -3.97 -0.66
C THR A 55 4.26 -3.14 0.27
N PHE A 56 3.72 -2.66 1.39
CA PHE A 56 4.47 -1.85 2.35
C PHE A 56 5.47 -2.67 3.17
N GLU A 57 5.13 -3.90 3.58
CA GLU A 57 6.05 -4.80 4.29
C GLU A 57 7.27 -5.12 3.43
N ARG A 58 7.10 -5.36 2.12
CA ARG A 58 8.24 -5.55 1.22
C ARG A 58 9.18 -4.33 1.20
N MET A 59 8.65 -3.12 1.39
CA MET A 59 9.44 -1.88 1.39
C MET A 59 10.12 -1.63 2.75
N LEU A 60 9.42 -1.92 3.85
CA LEU A 60 9.87 -1.71 5.23
C LEU A 60 10.86 -2.79 5.69
N ASP A 61 10.51 -4.05 5.48
CA ASP A 61 11.28 -5.20 5.94
C ASP A 61 12.32 -5.61 4.89
N LYS A 62 13.60 -5.38 5.22
CA LYS A 62 14.73 -5.82 4.39
C LYS A 62 14.83 -7.33 4.31
N ASP A 63 14.30 -8.03 5.31
CA ASP A 63 14.32 -9.48 5.39
C ASP A 63 13.12 -10.17 4.72
N HIS A 64 12.16 -9.38 4.22
CA HIS A 64 10.95 -9.88 3.58
C HIS A 64 11.30 -10.90 2.46
N PRO A 65 10.68 -12.09 2.41
CA PRO A 65 11.06 -13.16 1.48
C PRO A 65 11.08 -12.73 0.02
N PHE A 66 10.11 -11.92 -0.39
CA PHE A 66 10.02 -11.43 -1.77
C PHE A 66 11.09 -10.39 -2.12
N ARG A 67 11.59 -9.65 -1.11
CA ARG A 67 12.72 -8.73 -1.30
C ARG A 67 14.04 -9.49 -1.36
N LYS A 68 14.20 -10.59 -0.62
CA LYS A 68 15.37 -11.48 -0.74
C LYS A 68 15.40 -12.22 -2.08
N ALA A 69 14.27 -12.76 -2.51
CA ALA A 69 14.15 -13.48 -3.78
C ALA A 69 14.36 -12.56 -4.99
N TYR A 70 13.87 -11.32 -4.90
CA TYR A 70 14.03 -10.29 -5.92
C TYR A 70 14.56 -8.99 -5.29
N PRO A 71 15.90 -8.90 -5.11
CA PRO A 71 16.54 -7.73 -4.51
C PRO A 71 16.15 -6.45 -5.24
N THR A 72 15.60 -5.51 -4.49
CA THR A 72 15.22 -4.20 -5.01
C THR A 72 15.47 -3.15 -3.94
N GLU A 73 15.86 -1.96 -4.40
CA GLU A 73 15.96 -0.77 -3.58
C GLU A 73 14.73 0.12 -3.78
N PHE A 74 14.37 0.85 -2.74
CA PHE A 74 13.24 1.78 -2.74
C PHE A 74 13.73 3.20 -2.38
N PRO A 75 14.55 3.84 -3.25
CA PRO A 75 15.24 5.08 -2.92
C PRO A 75 14.28 6.20 -2.51
N TYR A 76 13.15 6.36 -3.20
CA TYR A 76 12.14 7.34 -2.80
C TYR A 76 11.58 7.08 -1.40
N PHE A 77 11.38 5.81 -1.03
CA PHE A 77 10.85 5.43 0.28
C PHE A 77 11.84 5.74 1.40
N THR A 78 13.13 5.48 1.17
CA THR A 78 14.20 5.77 2.14
C THR A 78 14.55 7.25 2.21
N ASP A 79 14.62 7.94 1.08
CA ASP A 79 15.04 9.35 1.00
C ASP A 79 13.97 10.27 1.61
N MET A 80 12.69 9.91 1.48
CA MET A 80 11.58 10.58 2.15
C MET A 80 11.42 10.16 3.63
N GLY A 81 12.26 9.25 4.13
CA GLY A 81 12.25 8.75 5.51
C GLY A 81 11.03 7.91 5.88
N LEU A 82 10.31 7.36 4.90
CA LEU A 82 9.11 6.55 5.15
C LEU A 82 9.44 5.25 5.89
N ASP A 83 10.63 4.70 5.65
CA ASP A 83 11.17 3.54 6.37
C ASP A 83 11.37 3.77 7.87
N LYS A 84 11.55 5.03 8.28
CA LYS A 84 11.74 5.43 9.68
C LYS A 84 10.46 5.97 10.33
N ASN A 85 9.59 6.59 9.54
CA ASN A 85 8.39 7.26 10.03
C ASN A 85 7.18 6.32 10.13
N ILE A 86 7.11 5.27 9.30
CA ILE A 86 6.04 4.28 9.39
C ILE A 86 6.38 3.31 10.51
N ALA A 87 5.66 3.43 11.63
CA ALA A 87 5.86 2.54 12.78
C ALA A 87 5.38 1.12 12.51
N ARG A 88 4.25 0.97 11.82
CA ARG A 88 3.69 -0.31 11.35
C ARG A 88 2.59 -0.07 10.32
N VAL A 89 2.24 -1.12 9.58
CA VAL A 89 1.04 -1.21 8.74
C VAL A 89 0.24 -2.39 9.27
N GLU A 90 -1.06 -2.20 9.49
CA GLU A 90 -1.92 -3.23 10.08
C GLU A 90 -3.23 -3.38 9.30
N LYS A 91 -3.69 -4.62 9.20
CA LYS A 91 -5.00 -4.97 8.62
C LYS A 91 -6.04 -4.93 9.74
N LEU A 92 -7.04 -4.05 9.60
CA LEU A 92 -8.11 -3.89 10.59
C LEU A 92 -9.30 -4.83 10.34
N ASP A 93 -9.57 -5.14 9.07
CA ASP A 93 -10.65 -6.01 8.61
C ASP A 93 -10.27 -6.77 7.30
N GLU A 94 -11.19 -7.58 6.78
CA GLU A 94 -11.05 -8.36 5.54
C GLU A 94 -11.13 -7.53 4.24
#